data_AF-A0A3B9P717-F1
#
_entry.id   AF-A0A3B9P717-F1
#
_cell.length_a   1.000
_cell.length_b   1.000
_cell.length_c   1.000
_cell.angle_alpha   90.00
_cell.angle_beta   90.00
_cell.angle_gamma   90.00
#
_symmetry.space_group_name_H-M   'P 1'
#
loop_
_entity.id
_entity.type
_entity.pdbx_description
1 polymer ?
#
loop_
_entity_poly.entity_id
_entity_poly.type
_entity_poly.pdbx_seq_one_letter_code
_entity_poly.pdbx_strand_id
1 'polypeptide(L)'
;GSDHAWGGNHFIISGSANGGKIYGEYPNLSNGGPYDLGRGRILPTTSVDVYMAELALWFGVPPSQLSTVIPNIGNFTLNNLLSPLGILNNNPV
;
A
#
# COMPACT_ATOMS: atom_id res chain seq x y z
N GLY A 1 -0.43 0.71 -8.44
CA GLY A 1 -1.17 0.57 -9.71
C GLY A 1 -0.43 -0.44 -10.57
N SER A 2 -1.09 -1.14 -11.49
CA SER A 2 -0.41 -2.18 -12.32
C SER A 2 -0.19 -1.74 -13.77
N ASP A 3 -0.89 -0.69 -14.19
CA ASP A 3 -0.69 -0.09 -15.50
C ASP A 3 0.65 0.65 -15.55
N HIS A 4 1.33 0.59 -16.69
CA HIS A 4 2.68 1.13 -16.91
C HIS A 4 3.75 0.72 -15.88
N ALA A 5 3.62 -0.47 -15.28
CA ALA A 5 4.60 -1.02 -14.33
C ALA A 5 4.82 -0.19 -13.05
N TRP A 6 3.81 0.58 -12.61
CA TRP A 6 3.82 1.22 -11.29
C TRP A 6 3.54 0.23 -10.14
N GLY A 7 3.48 -1.07 -10.46
CA GLY A 7 3.41 -2.15 -9.52
C GLY A 7 4.84 -2.65 -9.32
N GLY A 8 5.41 -2.36 -8.17
CA GLY A 8 6.81 -2.64 -7.90
C GLY A 8 7.08 -2.84 -6.42
N ASN A 9 8.33 -3.14 -6.09
CA ASN A 9 8.80 -3.25 -4.72
C ASN A 9 9.22 -1.85 -4.24
N HIS A 10 8.67 -1.40 -3.12
CA HIS A 10 9.05 -0.15 -2.48
C HIS A 10 9.78 -0.45 -1.17
N PHE A 11 10.77 0.37 -0.84
CA PHE A 11 11.46 0.32 0.45
C PHE A 11 11.02 1.50 1.31
N ILE A 12 10.66 1.22 2.57
CA ILE A 12 10.46 2.24 3.59
C ILE A 12 11.58 2.12 4.61
N ILE A 13 12.28 3.22 4.82
CA ILE A 13 13.37 3.34 5.79
C ILE A 13 13.02 4.49 6.70
N SER A 14 12.65 4.18 7.94
CA SER A 14 12.26 5.17 8.95
C SER A 14 12.48 4.59 10.35
N GLY A 15 12.81 5.44 11.33
CA GLY A 15 12.84 5.04 12.74
C GLY A 15 11.45 4.67 13.28
N SER A 16 10.40 5.12 12.61
CA SER A 16 9.00 4.80 12.92
C SER A 16 8.51 3.53 12.21
N ALA A 17 9.31 2.94 11.31
CA ALA A 17 8.91 1.76 10.58
C ALA A 17 8.99 0.50 11.46
N ASN A 18 7.99 -0.35 11.34
CA ASN A 18 8.02 -1.73 11.81
C ASN A 18 8.93 -2.57 10.89
N GLY A 19 10.23 -2.31 10.96
CA GLY A 19 11.26 -2.84 10.05
C GLY A 19 11.42 -4.36 10.08
N GLY A 20 12.18 -4.88 9.10
CA GLY A 20 12.43 -6.32 8.96
C GLY A 20 11.23 -7.12 8.44
N LYS A 21 10.21 -6.44 7.88
CA LYS A 21 8.98 -7.04 7.39
C LYS A 21 8.79 -6.77 5.90
N ILE A 22 8.17 -7.74 5.22
CA ILE A 22 7.62 -7.57 3.87
C ILE A 22 6.12 -7.36 4.04
N TYR A 23 5.59 -6.33 3.39
CA TYR A 23 4.17 -6.03 3.37
C TYR A 23 3.62 -6.37 1.98
N GLY A 24 2.56 -7.17 1.95
CA GLY A 24 2.09 -7.83 0.73
C GLY A 24 2.78 -9.16 0.49
N GLU A 25 2.48 -9.77 -0.64
CA GLU A 25 3.00 -11.07 -1.05
C GLU A 25 3.72 -10.93 -2.38
N TYR A 26 4.86 -11.60 -2.50
CA TYR A 26 5.55 -11.66 -3.78
C TYR A 26 4.71 -12.51 -4.75
N PRO A 27 4.32 -11.96 -5.91
CA PRO A 27 3.36 -12.64 -6.78
C PRO A 27 3.99 -13.85 -7.48
N ASN A 28 3.17 -14.86 -7.76
CA ASN A 28 3.58 -15.94 -8.64
C ASN A 28 3.81 -15.40 -10.06
N LEU A 29 5.03 -15.58 -10.58
CA LEU A 29 5.45 -15.09 -11.90
C LEU A 29 5.14 -16.08 -13.06
N SER A 30 4.28 -17.07 -12.82
CA SER A 30 3.82 -17.98 -13.87
C SER A 30 3.04 -17.23 -14.95
N ASN A 31 3.39 -17.46 -16.22
CA ASN A 31 2.64 -16.90 -17.36
C ASN A 31 1.18 -17.38 -17.32
N GLY A 32 0.23 -16.44 -17.45
CA GLY A 32 -1.21 -16.71 -17.34
C GLY A 32 -1.67 -17.08 -15.93
N GLY A 33 -0.85 -16.82 -14.90
CA GLY A 33 -1.21 -17.01 -13.51
C GLY A 33 -2.32 -16.04 -13.04
N PRO A 34 -2.86 -16.24 -11.83
CA PRO A 34 -4.00 -15.46 -11.32
C PRO A 34 -3.73 -13.95 -11.19
N TYR A 35 -2.46 -13.56 -11.09
CA TYR A 35 -2.03 -12.16 -10.99
C TYR A 35 -1.46 -11.62 -12.31
N ASP A 36 -1.38 -12.41 -13.37
CA ASP A 36 -0.89 -11.98 -14.68
C ASP A 36 -2.03 -11.36 -15.49
N LEU A 37 -1.95 -10.05 -15.73
CA LEU A 37 -2.90 -9.29 -16.56
C LEU A 37 -2.44 -9.20 -18.03
N GLY A 38 -1.48 -10.04 -18.41
CA GLY A 38 -0.84 -10.08 -19.72
C GLY A 38 0.14 -8.94 -19.95
N ARG A 39 0.98 -9.11 -20.98
CA ARG A 39 2.00 -8.12 -21.41
C ARG A 39 2.99 -7.73 -20.30
N GLY A 40 3.30 -8.67 -19.40
CA GLY A 40 4.24 -8.46 -18.29
C GLY A 40 3.68 -7.62 -17.13
N ARG A 41 2.35 -7.40 -17.08
CA ARG A 41 1.71 -6.67 -15.98
C ARG A 41 1.28 -7.67 -14.91
N ILE A 42 1.94 -7.60 -13.77
CA ILE A 42 1.57 -8.38 -12.60
C ILE A 42 0.78 -7.51 -11.64
N LEU A 43 -0.35 -8.02 -11.14
CA LEU A 43 -1.20 -7.34 -10.16
C LEU A 43 -0.56 -7.44 -8.77
N PRO A 44 -0.22 -6.31 -8.12
CA PRO A 44 0.25 -6.33 -6.74
C PRO A 44 -0.87 -6.79 -5.80
N THR A 45 -0.50 -7.57 -4.78
CA THR A 45 -1.43 -7.97 -3.72
C THR A 45 -1.76 -6.82 -2.75
N THR A 46 -0.93 -5.77 -2.76
CA THR A 46 -1.10 -4.59 -1.91
C THR A 46 -1.40 -3.37 -2.76
N SER A 47 -2.51 -2.70 -2.43
CA SER A 47 -2.95 -1.50 -3.13
C SER A 47 -2.03 -0.31 -2.84
N VAL A 48 -1.76 0.48 -3.88
CA VAL A 48 -1.07 1.77 -3.73
C VAL A 48 -1.88 2.75 -2.89
N ASP A 49 -3.21 2.71 -2.95
CA ASP A 49 -4.07 3.64 -2.19
C ASP A 49 -3.99 3.34 -0.68
N VAL A 50 -3.97 2.06 -0.30
CA VAL A 50 -3.84 1.65 1.10
C VAL A 50 -2.43 1.95 1.62
N TYR A 51 -1.40 1.75 0.78
CA TYR A 51 -0.03 2.17 1.08
C TYR A 51 0.10 3.69 1.25
N MET A 52 -0.53 4.49 0.39
CA MET A 52 -0.49 5.94 0.52
C MET A 52 -1.32 6.43 1.71
N ALA A 53 -2.39 5.72 2.09
CA ALA A 53 -3.19 6.05 3.26
C ALA A 53 -2.38 5.89 4.55
N GLU A 54 -1.55 4.86 4.65
CA GLU A 54 -0.57 4.70 5.73
C GLU A 54 0.34 5.94 5.85
N LEU A 55 0.93 6.38 4.72
CA LEU A 55 1.80 7.55 4.71
C LEU A 55 1.05 8.85 5.05
N ALA A 56 -0.14 9.04 4.49
CA ALA A 56 -0.95 10.24 4.71
C ALA A 56 -1.34 10.38 6.20
N LEU A 57 -1.78 9.28 6.83
CA LEU A 57 -2.10 9.24 8.25
C LEU A 57 -0.86 9.52 9.10
N TRP A 58 0.28 8.94 8.75
CA TRP A 58 1.55 9.20 9.45
C TRP A 58 2.01 10.67 9.31
N PHE A 59 1.77 11.31 8.16
CA PHE A 59 1.99 12.75 7.98
C PHE A 59 0.96 13.63 8.71
N GLY A 60 -0.02 13.05 9.39
CA GLY A 60 -1.01 13.78 10.19
C GLY A 60 -2.28 14.18 9.44
N VAL A 61 -2.54 13.63 8.24
CA VAL A 61 -3.84 13.80 7.58
C VAL A 61 -4.90 13.13 8.44
N PRO A 62 -5.96 13.83 8.89
CA PRO A 62 -7.00 13.21 9.69
C PRO A 62 -7.78 12.17 8.85
N PRO A 63 -8.24 11.05 9.43
CA PRO A 63 -8.98 10.01 8.71
C PRO A 63 -10.18 10.53 7.91
N SER A 64 -10.83 11.60 8.40
CA SER A 64 -11.96 12.25 7.73
C SER A 64 -11.60 12.94 6.40
N GLN A 65 -10.32 13.21 6.15
CA GLN A 65 -9.81 13.82 4.91
C GLN A 65 -9.11 12.82 3.99
N LEU A 66 -9.03 11.54 4.38
CA LEU A 66 -8.36 10.53 3.55
C LEU A 66 -9.01 10.40 2.17
N SER A 67 -10.33 10.47 2.06
CA SER A 67 -11.02 10.44 0.76
C SER A 67 -10.81 11.70 -0.08
N THR A 68 -10.35 12.81 0.52
CA THR A 68 -9.94 14.00 -0.23
C THR A 68 -8.56 13.81 -0.85
N VAL A 69 -7.62 13.23 -0.11
CA VAL A 69 -6.23 13.03 -0.57
C VAL A 69 -6.09 11.77 -1.43
N ILE A 70 -6.88 10.74 -1.12
CA ILE A 70 -6.87 9.41 -1.74
C ILE A 70 -8.32 9.05 -2.10
N PRO A 71 -8.84 9.54 -3.24
CA PRO A 71 -10.27 9.44 -3.58
C PRO A 71 -10.84 8.02 -3.58
N ASN A 72 -10.00 7.04 -3.92
CA ASN A 72 -10.40 5.64 -4.02
C ASN A 72 -10.34 4.87 -2.70
N ILE A 73 -9.96 5.50 -1.57
CA ILE A 73 -9.72 4.79 -0.31
C ILE A 73 -10.97 4.08 0.23
N GLY A 74 -12.16 4.58 -0.09
CA GLY A 74 -13.44 3.96 0.29
C GLY A 74 -13.70 2.59 -0.36
N ASN A 75 -12.90 2.19 -1.36
CA ASN A 75 -12.99 0.88 -1.99
C ASN A 75 -12.22 -0.22 -1.23
N PHE A 76 -11.52 0.12 -0.14
CA PHE A 76 -10.67 -0.80 0.61
C PHE A 76 -11.14 -0.95 2.05
N THR A 77 -11.15 -2.18 2.56
CA THR A 77 -11.37 -2.45 3.98
C THR A 77 -10.05 -2.22 4.73
N LEU A 78 -10.05 -1.22 5.62
CA LEU A 78 -8.90 -0.91 6.46
C LEU A 78 -9.01 -1.65 7.79
N ASN A 79 -8.08 -2.55 8.06
CA ASN A 79 -8.05 -3.32 9.33
C ASN A 79 -7.69 -2.43 10.53
N ASN A 80 -7.01 -1.32 10.29
CA ASN A 80 -6.67 -0.30 11.27
C ASN A 80 -6.81 1.09 10.62
N LEU A 81 -7.57 1.98 11.28
CA LEU A 81 -7.92 3.29 10.75
C LEU A 81 -6.77 4.32 10.80
N LEU A 82 -5.73 4.05 11.59
CA LEU A 82 -4.57 4.93 11.74
C LEU A 82 -3.29 4.36 11.10
N SER A 83 -3.23 3.05 10.90
CA SER A 83 -2.12 2.37 10.22
C SER A 83 -2.67 1.21 9.38
N PRO A 84 -3.26 1.51 8.21
CA PRO A 84 -3.90 0.54 7.30
C PRO A 84 -3.10 -0.73 7.01
N LEU A 85 -1.78 -0.60 6.86
CA LEU A 85 -0.88 -1.72 6.57
C LEU A 85 -0.03 -2.11 7.79
N GLY A 86 0.03 -1.30 8.84
CA GLY A 86 0.91 -1.59 9.98
C GLY A 86 2.38 -1.32 9.68
N ILE A 87 2.70 -0.47 8.71
CA ILE A 87 4.09 -0.20 8.31
C ILE A 87 4.75 0.79 9.26
N LEU A 88 4.05 1.86 9.60
CA LEU A 88 4.53 2.94 10.45
C LEU A 88 3.82 2.92 11.80
N ASN A 89 4.52 3.25 12.86
CA ASN A 89 3.91 3.45 14.17
C ASN A 89 3.20 4.81 14.23
N ASN A 90 2.09 4.87 14.99
CA ASN A 90 1.20 6.04 15.07
C ASN A 90 1.76 7.21 15.91
N ASN A 91 3.07 7.25 16.17
CA ASN A 91 3.71 8.41 16.79
C ASN A 91 4.40 9.21 15.68
N PRO A 92 3.75 10.25 15.12
CA PRO A 92 4.51 11.27 14.41
C PRO A 92 5.50 11.88 15.41
N VAL A 93 6.76 11.97 15.00
CA VAL A 93 7.79 12.75 15.68
C VAL A 93 7.41 14.23 15.72
#